data_AF-A0A3D3HCU1-F1
#
_entry.id   AF-A0A3D3HCU1-F1
#
_cell.length_a   1.000
_cell.length_b   1.000
_cell.length_c   1.000
_cell.angle_alpha   90.00
_cell.angle_beta   90.00
_cell.angle_gamma   90.00
#
_symmetry.space_group_name_H-M   'P 1'
#
loop_
_entity.id
_entity.type
_entity.pdbx_description
1 polymer ?
#
loop_
_entity_poly.entity_id
_entity_poly.type
_entity_poly.pdbx_seq_one_letter_code
_entity_poly.pdbx_strand_id
1 'polypeptide(L)'
;MRTLTAAVFSFLLLSFEIQGQDFRGSPEDSLRRRIIEQILTFPQEKIHVHCDKPVYLAGEKIWFRAYVTDAVLHIPSANQYVIAELINPLDSVVNRIKIRPDSGA
;
A
#
# COMPACT_ATOMS: atom_id res chain seq x y z
N MET A 1 -24.70 -38.87 50.02
CA MET A 1 -23.55 -38.31 49.25
C MET A 1 -23.65 -38.49 47.74
N ARG A 2 -24.20 -39.58 47.19
CA ARG A 2 -24.24 -39.84 45.73
C ARG A 2 -25.14 -38.89 44.91
N THR A 3 -26.21 -38.38 45.50
CA THR A 3 -27.14 -37.45 44.86
C THR A 3 -26.62 -36.01 44.84
N LEU A 4 -25.86 -35.62 45.87
CA LEU A 4 -25.23 -34.29 45.97
C LEU A 4 -24.13 -34.12 44.91
N THR A 5 -23.29 -35.13 44.71
CA THR A 5 -22.24 -35.11 43.68
C THR A 5 -22.82 -35.03 42.27
N ALA A 6 -23.96 -35.67 42.01
CA ALA A 6 -24.65 -35.58 40.73
C ALA A 6 -25.26 -34.19 40.48
N ALA A 7 -25.82 -33.56 41.52
CA ALA A 7 -26.38 -32.21 41.43
C ALA A 7 -25.29 -31.15 41.17
N VAL A 8 -24.13 -31.26 41.84
CA VAL A 8 -22.99 -30.37 41.59
C VAL A 8 -22.44 -30.55 40.18
N PHE A 9 -22.33 -31.78 39.70
CA PHE A 9 -21.86 -32.06 38.33
C PHE A 9 -22.83 -31.53 37.26
N SER A 10 -24.15 -31.64 37.49
CA SER A 10 -25.19 -31.08 36.62
C SER A 10 -25.13 -29.55 36.55
N PHE A 11 -24.91 -28.89 37.69
CA PHE A 11 -24.75 -27.44 37.76
C PHE A 11 -23.47 -26.95 37.05
N LEU A 12 -22.39 -27.75 37.12
CA LEU A 12 -21.13 -27.47 36.43
C LEU A 12 -21.24 -27.59 34.89
N LEU A 13 -22.08 -28.50 34.39
CA LEU A 13 -22.36 -28.65 32.96
C LEU A 13 -23.28 -27.55 32.41
N LEU A 14 -24.17 -26.99 33.22
CA LEU A 14 -25.05 -25.88 32.84
C LEU A 14 -24.36 -24.51 32.77
N SER A 15 -23.16 -24.39 33.35
CA SER A 15 -22.41 -23.12 33.40
C SER A 15 -21.38 -22.99 32.26
N PHE A 16 -21.32 -23.97 31.35
CA PHE A 16 -20.39 -23.93 30.23
C PHE A 16 -21.02 -23.10 29.09
N GLU A 17 -20.80 -21.79 29.13
CA GLU A 17 -21.08 -20.88 28.03
C GLU A 17 -20.23 -21.29 26.81
N ILE A 18 -20.86 -21.94 25.84
CA ILE A 18 -20.23 -22.22 24.54
C ILE A 18 -20.15 -20.89 23.80
N GLN A 19 -19.00 -20.21 23.92
CA GLN A 19 -18.71 -19.08 23.04
C GLN A 19 -18.46 -19.62 21.62
N GLY A 20 -19.51 -19.61 20.80
CA GLY A 20 -19.36 -19.75 19.35
C GLY A 20 -18.59 -18.55 18.81
N GLN A 21 -17.78 -18.76 17.77
CA GLN A 21 -17.24 -17.65 17.00
C GLN A 21 -18.42 -16.85 16.44
N ASP A 22 -18.62 -15.65 16.96
CA ASP A 22 -19.65 -14.71 16.52
C ASP A 22 -19.30 -14.31 15.07
N PHE A 23 -19.82 -15.07 14.09
CA PHE A 23 -19.64 -14.84 12.66
C PHE A 23 -20.48 -13.62 12.26
N ARG A 24 -20.10 -12.45 12.76
CA ARG A 24 -20.82 -11.18 12.53
C ARG A 24 -20.46 -10.52 11.18
N GLY A 25 -19.73 -11.22 10.31
CA GLY A 25 -19.45 -10.81 8.95
C GLY A 25 -18.92 -11.99 8.16
N SER A 26 -19.19 -12.04 6.86
CA SER A 26 -18.58 -13.07 6.02
C SER A 26 -17.05 -12.95 6.11
N PRO A 27 -16.27 -14.04 5.95
CA PRO A 27 -14.81 -13.97 6.00
C PRO A 27 -14.27 -12.98 4.96
N GLU A 28 -15.01 -12.84 3.86
CA GLU A 28 -14.72 -11.86 2.81
C GLU A 28 -14.77 -10.41 3.32
N ASP A 29 -15.70 -10.07 4.21
CA ASP A 29 -15.83 -8.71 4.76
C ASP A 29 -14.63 -8.36 5.65
N SER A 30 -14.11 -9.35 6.38
CA SER A 30 -12.94 -9.17 7.24
C SER A 30 -11.65 -8.95 6.44
N LEU A 31 -11.49 -9.64 5.30
CA LEU A 31 -10.33 -9.50 4.42
C LEU A 31 -10.38 -8.17 3.67
N ARG A 32 -11.53 -7.84 3.07
CA ARG A 32 -11.75 -6.56 2.36
C ARG A 32 -11.43 -5.39 3.28
N ARG A 33 -11.92 -5.41 4.52
CA ARG A 33 -11.63 -4.37 5.50
C ARG A 33 -10.13 -4.23 5.78
N ARG A 34 -9.42 -5.33 6.03
CA ARG A 34 -7.97 -5.29 6.29
C ARG A 34 -7.17 -4.75 5.11
N ILE A 35 -7.56 -5.09 3.88
CA ILE A 35 -6.91 -4.57 2.67
C ILE A 35 -7.13 -3.07 2.55
N ILE A 36 -8.37 -2.59 2.76
CA ILE A 36 -8.68 -1.17 2.73
C ILE A 36 -7.90 -0.42 3.83
N GLU A 37 -7.90 -0.93 5.06
CA GLU A 37 -7.13 -0.38 6.18
C GLU A 37 -5.64 -0.28 5.82
N GLN A 38 -5.06 -1.30 5.19
CA GLN A 38 -3.66 -1.30 4.76
C GLN A 38 -3.38 -0.21 3.72
N ILE A 39 -4.23 -0.06 2.70
CA ILE A 39 -4.06 0.94 1.63
C ILE A 39 -4.18 2.36 2.19
N LEU A 40 -5.14 2.59 3.10
CA LEU A 40 -5.37 3.91 3.69
C LEU A 40 -4.30 4.28 4.73
N THR A 41 -3.78 3.30 5.49
CA THR A 41 -2.73 3.54 6.50
C THR A 41 -1.36 3.74 5.86
N PHE A 42 -1.09 3.05 4.76
CA PHE A 42 0.18 3.10 4.04
C PHE A 42 -0.05 3.44 2.55
N PRO A 43 -0.43 4.69 2.23
CA PRO A 43 -0.62 5.09 0.85
C PRO A 43 0.70 4.94 0.08
N GLN A 44 0.64 4.30 -1.07
CA GLN A 44 1.80 4.09 -1.94
C GLN A 44 1.65 4.89 -3.22
N GLU A 45 2.73 5.54 -3.63
CA GLU A 45 2.82 6.26 -4.90
C GLU A 45 3.77 5.53 -5.85
N LYS A 46 3.48 5.62 -7.16
CA LYS A 46 4.34 5.14 -8.25
C LYS A 46 4.72 6.30 -9.15
N ILE A 47 5.99 6.32 -9.54
CA ILE A 47 6.54 7.30 -10.48
C ILE A 47 6.80 6.60 -11.81
N HIS A 48 6.23 7.12 -12.88
CA HIS A 48 6.47 6.67 -14.25
C HIS A 48 7.25 7.73 -15.01
N VAL A 49 8.39 7.35 -15.61
CA VAL A 49 9.22 8.25 -16.40
C VAL A 49 9.13 7.87 -17.87
N HIS A 50 8.85 8.86 -18.71
CA HIS A 50 8.83 8.70 -20.17
C HIS A 50 9.86 9.64 -20.79
N CYS A 51 10.83 9.05 -21.50
CA CYS A 51 11.85 9.77 -22.25
C CYS A 51 11.46 9.87 -23.73
N ASP A 52 11.92 10.91 -24.43
CA ASP A 52 11.65 11.07 -25.86
C ASP A 52 12.35 10.03 -26.75
N LYS A 53 13.46 9.46 -26.29
CA LYS A 53 14.23 8.43 -27.01
C LYS A 53 14.68 7.30 -26.08
N PRO A 54 14.86 6.08 -26.61
CA PRO A 54 15.42 4.97 -25.85
C PRO A 54 16.95 5.07 -25.65
N VAL A 55 17.67 5.78 -26.53
CA VAL A 55 19.13 5.94 -26.52
C VAL A 55 19.50 7.34 -26.99
N TYR A 56 20.57 7.91 -26.42
CA TYR A 56 21.09 9.24 -26.74
C TYR A 56 22.59 9.16 -27.08
N LEU A 57 23.01 9.99 -28.03
CA LEU A 57 24.42 10.26 -28.34
C LEU A 57 24.96 11.42 -27.48
N ALA A 58 26.28 11.49 -27.40
CA ALA A 58 26.95 12.58 -26.67
C ALA A 58 26.57 13.95 -27.25
N GLY A 59 26.22 14.88 -26.37
CA GLY A 59 25.80 16.23 -26.74
C GLY A 59 24.31 16.38 -27.04
N GLU A 60 23.54 15.29 -27.11
CA GLU A 60 22.08 15.38 -27.24
C GLU A 60 21.42 15.84 -25.94
N LYS A 61 20.27 16.51 -26.08
CA LYS A 61 19.42 16.91 -24.97
C LYS A 61 18.42 15.79 -24.67
N ILE A 62 18.37 15.37 -23.40
CA ILE A 62 17.40 14.39 -22.91
C ILE A 62 16.11 15.11 -22.53
N TRP A 63 15.00 14.76 -23.17
CA TRP A 63 13.67 15.22 -22.79
C TRP A 63 12.93 14.11 -22.09
N PHE A 64 12.30 14.42 -20.95
CA PHE A 64 11.47 13.45 -20.24
C PHE A 64 10.31 14.12 -19.51
N ARG A 65 9.31 13.32 -19.19
CA ARG A 65 8.22 13.64 -18.25
C ARG A 65 8.16 12.59 -17.16
N ALA A 66 7.77 13.00 -15.96
CA ALA A 66 7.59 12.11 -14.83
C ALA A 66 6.17 12.29 -14.29
N TYR A 67 5.44 11.18 -14.17
CA TYR A 67 4.05 11.14 -13.71
C TYR A 67 4.00 10.46 -12.35
N VAL A 68 3.33 11.08 -11.39
CA VAL A 68 3.10 10.49 -10.05
C VAL A 68 1.67 9.98 -9.97
N THR A 69 1.49 8.73 -9.57
CA THR A 69 0.18 8.09 -9.51
C THR A 69 0.00 7.31 -8.20
N ASP A 70 -1.24 7.21 -7.73
CA ASP A 70 -1.59 6.28 -6.66
C ASP A 70 -1.34 4.84 -7.11
N ALA A 71 -0.68 4.04 -6.27
CA ALA A 71 -0.23 2.69 -6.64
C ALA A 71 -1.38 1.71 -6.92
N VAL A 72 -2.55 1.93 -6.32
CA VAL A 72 -3.74 1.07 -6.42
C VAL A 72 -4.69 1.61 -7.48
N LEU A 73 -5.10 2.87 -7.33
CA LEU A 73 -6.13 3.49 -8.16
C LEU A 73 -5.58 4.03 -9.49
N HIS A 74 -4.25 4.19 -9.63
CA HIS A 74 -3.58 4.78 -10.79
C HIS A 74 -4.11 6.18 -11.15
N ILE A 75 -4.64 6.89 -10.15
CA ILE A 75 -5.09 8.28 -10.29
C ILE A 75 -3.87 9.20 -10.12
N PRO A 76 -3.73 10.27 -10.92
CA PRO A 76 -2.64 11.24 -10.74
C PRO A 76 -2.61 11.82 -9.32
N SER A 77 -1.46 11.75 -8.67
CA SER A 77 -1.21 12.42 -7.38
C SER A 77 -0.47 13.73 -7.63
N ALA A 78 -1.12 14.86 -7.34
CA ALA A 78 -0.59 16.19 -7.65
C ALA A 78 0.24 16.81 -6.51
N ASN A 79 0.52 16.07 -5.43
CA ASN A 79 0.88 16.72 -4.17
C ASN A 79 2.39 16.83 -3.90
N GLN A 80 3.25 16.22 -4.72
CA GLN A 80 4.68 16.11 -4.44
C GLN A 80 5.59 16.50 -5.60
N TYR A 81 6.82 16.89 -5.29
CA TYR A 81 7.86 17.11 -6.29
C TYR A 81 8.58 15.80 -6.62
N VAL A 82 9.01 15.65 -7.88
CA VAL A 82 9.87 14.55 -8.31
C VAL A 82 11.31 15.05 -8.38
N ILE A 83 12.24 14.29 -7.79
CA ILE A 83 13.67 14.50 -8.00
C ILE A 83 14.15 13.50 -9.04
N ALA A 84 14.78 13.99 -10.10
CA ALA A 84 15.39 13.17 -11.13
C ALA A 84 16.89 13.40 -11.15
N GLU A 85 17.66 12.32 -11.18
CA GLU A 85 19.12 12.32 -11.20
C GLU A 85 19.63 11.63 -12.45
N LEU A 86 20.53 12.30 -13.17
CA LEU A 86 21.28 11.70 -14.26
C LEU A 86 22.57 11.13 -13.68
N ILE A 87 22.67 9.80 -13.64
CA ILE A 87 23.82 9.07 -13.12
C ILE A 87 24.66 8.58 -14.31
N ASN A 88 25.98 8.80 -14.26
CA ASN A 88 26.90 8.33 -15.31
C ASN A 88 27.30 6.86 -15.10
N PRO A 89 27.98 6.22 -16.08
CA PRO A 89 28.42 4.83 -15.95
C PRO A 89 29.43 4.55 -14.83
N LEU A 90 30.00 5.59 -14.21
CA LEU A 90 30.91 5.48 -13.06
C LEU A 90 30.17 5.73 -11.73
N ASP A 91 28.84 5.61 -11.73
CA ASP A 91 27.96 5.78 -10.57
C ASP A 91 28.04 7.17 -9.91
N SER A 92 28.33 8.20 -10.70
CA SER A 92 28.35 9.59 -10.23
C SER A 92 27.17 10.39 -10.76
N VAL A 93 26.56 11.19 -9.90
CA VAL A 93 25.47 12.11 -10.28
C VAL A 93 26.05 13.26 -11.12
N VAL A 94 25.68 13.31 -12.39
CA VAL A 94 26.05 14.37 -13.34
C VAL A 94 25.14 15.59 -13.18
N ASN A 95 23.84 15.34 -12.98
CA ASN A 95 22.85 16.40 -12.84
C ASN A 95 21.68 15.93 -11.96
N ARG A 96 21.08 16.86 -11.23
CA ARG A 96 19.90 16.64 -10.40
C ARG A 96 18.91 17.77 -10.65
N ILE A 97 17.67 17.42 -10.96
CA ILE A 97 16.59 18.40 -11.13
C ILE A 97 15.39 18.08 -10.22
N LYS A 98 14.70 19.14 -9.79
CA LYS A 98 13.46 19.07 -9.01
C LYS A 98 12.29 19.52 -9.87
N ILE A 99 11.38 18.61 -10.15
CA ILE A 99 10.19 18.82 -10.99
C ILE A 99 8.99 19.04 -10.07
N ARG A 100 8.24 20.11 -10.30
CA ARG A 100 6.98 20.37 -9.59
C ARG A 100 5.79 19.86 -10.42
N PRO A 101 4.67 19.48 -9.78
CA PRO A 101 3.46 19.04 -10.46
C PRO A 101 2.91 20.03 -11.49
N ASP A 102 2.95 21.32 -11.16
CA ASP A 102 2.48 22.45 -11.97
C ASP A 102 3.31 22.69 -13.25
N SER A 103 4.50 22.10 -13.32
CA SER A 103 5.50 22.35 -14.37
C SER A 103 5.42 21.33 -15.51
N GLY A 104 4.34 20.52 -15.54
CA GLY A 104 4.13 19.46 -16.53
C GLY A 104 4.54 18.07 -16.05
N ALA A 105 4.20 17.73 -14.80
CA ALA A 105 4.16 16.35 -14.33
C ALA A 105 2.84 15.66 -14.74
#